data_AF-A0A522NWF5-F1
#
_entry.id   AF-A0A522NWF5-F1
#
_cell.length_a   1.000
_cell.length_b   1.000
_cell.length_c   1.000
_cell.angle_alpha   90.00
_cell.angle_beta   90.00
_cell.angle_gamma   90.00
#
_symmetry.space_group_name_H-M   'P 1'
#
loop_
_entity.id
_entity.type
_entity.pdbx_description
1 polymer ?
#
loop_
_entity_poly.entity_id
_entity_poly.type
_entity_poly.pdbx_seq_one_letter_code
_entity_poly.pdbx_strand_id
1 'polypeptide(L)'
;MDGRPESVRFDVPRDLRVILFVPDLALPTAGMRAVLPVEVPHRDAVFNLGRVALGVAGLALGRSAALRVLTQDRLHEQYRAAVYPALPRLVQAAREAGALGACLSGSGSTVIAFGESVRGLTLVESAFMAVAADMGLPGVVHIVRPRNAGAVVLEAR
;
A
#
# COMPACT_ATOMS: atom_id res chain seq x y z
N MET A 1 10.01 -26.90 -12.06
CA MET A 1 8.95 -25.90 -11.85
C MET A 1 8.47 -25.47 -13.23
N ASP A 2 7.21 -25.71 -13.55
CA ASP A 2 6.66 -25.71 -14.92
C ASP A 2 6.36 -24.29 -15.45
N GLY A 3 7.08 -23.28 -14.94
CA GLY A 3 6.89 -21.85 -15.26
C GLY A 3 5.56 -21.26 -14.79
N ARG A 4 4.67 -22.06 -14.20
CA ARG A 4 3.39 -21.58 -13.64
C ARG A 4 3.63 -20.96 -12.26
N PRO A 5 3.01 -19.82 -11.96
CA PRO A 5 3.09 -19.23 -10.63
C PRO A 5 2.43 -20.16 -9.61
N GLU A 6 3.15 -20.46 -8.54
CA GLU A 6 2.61 -21.12 -7.35
C GLU A 6 2.06 -20.06 -6.39
N SER A 7 0.98 -20.38 -5.68
CA SER A 7 0.33 -19.45 -4.76
C SER A 7 -0.14 -20.14 -3.50
N VAL A 8 0.02 -19.47 -2.37
CA VAL A 8 -0.56 -19.86 -1.09
C VAL A 8 -1.52 -18.76 -0.64
N ARG A 9 -2.71 -19.14 -0.19
CA ARG A 9 -3.70 -18.21 0.36
C ARG A 9 -3.63 -18.23 1.89
N PHE A 10 -3.66 -17.04 2.48
CA PHE A 10 -4.02 -16.82 3.88
C PHE A 10 -5.13 -15.77 3.95
N ASP A 11 -5.98 -15.90 4.96
CA ASP A 11 -7.09 -14.98 5.17
C ASP A 11 -6.61 -13.71 5.85
N VAL A 12 -7.12 -12.56 5.41
CA VAL A 12 -6.84 -11.26 6.04
C VAL A 12 -7.66 -11.14 7.34
N PRO A 13 -7.10 -10.58 8.43
CA PRO A 13 -7.84 -10.33 9.67
C PRO A 13 -9.10 -9.49 9.45
N ARG A 14 -10.22 -9.88 10.09
CA ARG A 14 -11.54 -9.23 9.92
C ARG A 14 -11.58 -7.77 10.38
N ASP A 15 -10.75 -7.43 11.36
CA ASP A 15 -10.69 -6.09 11.95
C ASP A 15 -9.79 -5.15 11.17
N LEU A 16 -9.04 -5.65 10.19
CA LEU A 16 -8.24 -4.81 9.31
C LEU A 16 -9.15 -3.90 8.49
N ARG A 17 -8.75 -2.64 8.39
CA ARG A 17 -9.33 -1.61 7.54
C ARG A 17 -8.25 -1.06 6.64
N VAL A 18 -8.69 -0.65 5.46
CA VAL A 18 -7.84 -0.08 4.43
C VAL A 18 -8.32 1.33 4.16
N ILE A 19 -7.41 2.29 4.18
CA ILE A 19 -7.66 3.69 3.83
C ILE A 19 -6.96 3.93 2.48
N LEU A 20 -7.72 4.32 1.47
CA LEU A 20 -7.24 4.55 0.11
C LEU A 20 -7.35 6.03 -0.19
N PHE A 21 -6.25 6.70 -0.45
CA PHE A 21 -6.28 8.01 -1.10
C PHE A 21 -6.15 7.82 -2.61
N VAL A 22 -7.21 8.14 -3.34
CA VAL A 22 -7.29 8.06 -4.81
C VAL A 22 -7.22 9.48 -5.36
N PRO A 23 -6.07 9.93 -5.85
CA PRO A 23 -5.95 11.27 -6.42
C PRO A 23 -6.57 11.33 -7.82
N ASP A 24 -6.98 12.52 -8.23
CA ASP A 24 -7.37 12.86 -9.61
C ASP A 24 -6.12 13.03 -10.50
N LEU A 25 -5.19 12.09 -10.38
CA LEU A 25 -3.93 12.04 -11.10
C LEU A 25 -3.78 10.64 -11.66
N ALA A 26 -3.86 10.50 -12.98
CA ALA A 26 -3.60 9.24 -13.65
C ALA A 26 -2.10 9.11 -13.93
N LEU A 27 -1.45 8.09 -13.35
CA LEU A 27 -0.07 7.73 -13.66
C LEU A 27 -0.05 6.42 -14.46
N PRO A 28 0.36 6.43 -15.75
CA PRO A 28 0.40 5.22 -16.55
C PRO A 28 1.31 4.16 -15.94
N THR A 29 0.83 2.91 -15.85
CA THR A 29 1.62 1.79 -15.31
C THR A 29 2.95 1.61 -16.04
N ALA A 30 2.99 1.86 -17.35
CA ALA A 30 4.22 1.82 -18.14
C ALA A 30 5.25 2.85 -17.65
N GLY A 31 4.83 4.09 -17.38
CA GLY A 31 5.71 5.14 -16.83
C GLY A 31 6.21 4.78 -15.43
N MET A 32 5.33 4.27 -14.57
CA MET A 32 5.67 3.85 -13.20
C MET A 32 6.59 2.61 -13.14
N ARG A 33 6.69 1.84 -14.22
CA ARG A 33 7.65 0.74 -14.38
C ARG A 33 8.96 1.21 -15.02
N ALA A 34 8.89 2.14 -15.96
CA ALA A 34 10.07 2.65 -16.67
C ALA A 34 11.07 3.39 -15.76
N VAL A 35 10.60 3.94 -14.64
CA VAL A 35 11.47 4.60 -13.64
C VAL A 35 12.25 3.63 -12.76
N LEU A 36 11.91 2.34 -12.77
CA LEU A 36 12.59 1.34 -11.96
C LEU A 36 13.95 1.01 -12.59
N PRO A 37 15.03 0.96 -11.80
CA PRO A 37 16.32 0.60 -12.33
C PRO A 37 16.35 -0.89 -12.72
N VAL A 38 17.23 -1.23 -13.67
CA VAL A 38 17.48 -2.63 -14.06
C VAL A 38 18.16 -3.40 -12.93
N GLU A 39 18.97 -2.71 -12.12
CA GLU A 39 19.74 -3.29 -11.02
C GLU A 39 19.51 -2.50 -9.73
N VAL A 40 19.57 -3.21 -8.60
CA VAL A 40 19.43 -2.62 -7.27
C VAL A 40 20.62 -3.02 -6.39
N PRO A 41 21.02 -2.19 -5.42
CA PRO A 41 22.06 -2.57 -4.47
C PRO A 41 21.66 -3.84 -3.71
N HIS A 42 22.60 -4.77 -3.55
CA HIS A 42 22.37 -6.02 -2.80
C HIS A 42 21.79 -5.78 -1.40
N ARG A 43 22.24 -4.71 -0.71
CA ARG A 43 21.72 -4.31 0.60
C ARG A 43 20.21 -4.00 0.59
N ASP A 44 19.70 -3.43 -0.50
CA ASP A 44 18.29 -3.04 -0.60
C ASP A 44 17.43 -4.26 -0.97
N ALA A 45 17.97 -5.17 -1.80
CA ALA A 45 17.37 -6.47 -2.03
C ALA A 45 17.22 -7.28 -0.72
N VAL A 46 18.30 -7.40 0.06
CA VAL A 46 18.28 -8.08 1.37
C VAL A 46 17.30 -7.40 2.34
N PHE A 47 17.30 -6.06 2.37
CA PHE A 47 16.38 -5.28 3.21
C PHE A 47 14.91 -5.60 2.90
N ASN A 48 14.53 -5.61 1.62
CA ASN A 48 13.17 -5.93 1.20
C ASN A 48 12.82 -7.41 1.41
N LEU A 49 13.73 -8.33 1.13
CA LEU A 49 13.49 -9.76 1.34
C LEU A 49 13.16 -10.08 2.80
N GLY A 50 13.88 -9.50 3.75
CA GLY A 50 13.59 -9.67 5.17
C GLY A 50 12.20 -9.13 5.57
N ARG A 51 11.75 -8.04 4.93
CA ARG A 51 10.43 -7.44 5.19
C ARG A 51 9.29 -8.26 4.63
N VAL A 52 9.48 -8.81 3.44
CA VAL A 52 8.53 -9.76 2.84
C VAL A 52 8.44 -11.00 3.71
N ALA A 53 9.58 -11.60 4.10
CA ALA A 53 9.58 -12.81 4.93
C ALA A 53 8.85 -12.60 6.27
N LEU A 54 9.20 -11.54 7.01
CA LEU A 54 8.55 -11.23 8.28
C LEU A 54 7.08 -10.82 8.11
N GLY A 55 6.80 -10.00 7.10
CA GLY A 55 5.48 -9.47 6.82
C GLY A 55 4.49 -10.56 6.43
N VAL A 56 4.85 -11.44 5.51
CA VAL A 56 4.03 -12.57 5.08
C VAL A 56 3.81 -13.54 6.24
N ALA A 57 4.86 -13.90 6.99
CA ALA A 57 4.71 -14.76 8.16
C ALA A 57 3.78 -14.14 9.22
N GLY A 58 3.91 -12.83 9.47
CA GLY A 58 3.04 -12.11 10.39
C GLY A 58 1.58 -12.11 9.95
N LEU A 59 1.30 -11.82 8.69
CA LEU A 59 -0.05 -11.85 8.14
C LEU A 59 -0.65 -13.27 8.15
N ALA A 60 0.13 -14.29 7.81
CA ALA A 60 -0.29 -15.68 7.89
C ALA A 60 -0.66 -16.12 9.32
N LEU A 61 -0.04 -15.50 10.33
CA LEU A 61 -0.35 -15.68 11.76
C LEU A 61 -1.43 -14.72 12.28
N GLY A 62 -2.10 -13.95 11.40
CA GLY A 62 -3.13 -12.99 11.78
C GLY A 62 -2.63 -11.74 12.49
N ARG A 63 -1.32 -11.44 12.43
CA ARG A 63 -0.68 -10.30 13.12
C ARG A 63 -0.58 -9.09 12.19
N SER A 64 -1.65 -8.30 12.09
CA SER A 64 -1.70 -7.10 11.21
C SER A 64 -0.59 -6.08 11.49
N ALA A 65 -0.05 -6.02 12.71
CA ALA A 65 1.08 -5.16 13.05
C ALA A 65 2.33 -5.41 12.17
N ALA A 66 2.44 -6.60 11.57
CA ALA A 66 3.50 -6.92 10.61
C ALA A 66 3.45 -6.04 9.34
N LEU A 67 2.30 -5.41 9.02
CA LEU A 67 2.18 -4.44 7.93
C LEU A 67 3.15 -3.28 8.07
N ARG A 68 3.53 -2.90 9.31
CA ARG A 68 4.52 -1.84 9.56
C ARG A 68 5.86 -2.13 8.92
N VAL A 69 6.24 -3.41 8.91
CA VAL A 69 7.49 -3.88 8.34
C VAL A 69 7.29 -4.20 6.86
N LEU A 70 6.19 -4.86 6.50
CA LEU A 70 5.90 -5.27 5.13
C LEU A 70 5.80 -4.09 4.16
N THR A 71 5.25 -2.95 4.59
CA THR A 71 5.07 -1.77 3.72
C THR A 71 6.31 -0.89 3.62
N GLN A 72 7.48 -1.34 4.09
CA GLN A 72 8.74 -0.62 3.88
C GLN A 72 9.39 -1.10 2.59
N ASP A 73 9.59 -0.21 1.64
CA ASP A 73 10.08 -0.56 0.31
C ASP A 73 11.28 0.28 -0.13
N ARG A 74 12.36 -0.40 -0.51
CA ARG A 74 13.53 0.21 -1.17
C ARG A 74 13.71 -0.25 -2.62
N LEU A 75 12.80 -1.08 -3.14
CA LEU A 75 12.92 -1.59 -4.51
C LEU A 75 12.05 -0.81 -5.50
N HIS A 76 10.99 -0.13 -5.06
CA HIS A 76 10.09 0.57 -5.99
C HIS A 76 9.76 2.00 -5.58
N GLU A 77 9.30 2.23 -4.35
CA GLU A 77 8.73 3.53 -3.95
C GLU A 77 9.69 4.70 -4.09
N GLN A 78 10.96 4.52 -3.70
CA GLN A 78 11.97 5.58 -3.81
C GLN A 78 12.21 6.03 -5.26
N TYR A 79 12.16 5.10 -6.22
CA TYR A 79 12.34 5.40 -7.64
C TYR A 79 11.08 6.02 -8.24
N ARG A 80 9.91 5.53 -7.83
CA ARG A 80 8.61 6.07 -8.26
C ARG A 80 8.31 7.46 -7.69
N ALA A 81 8.91 7.83 -6.56
CA ALA A 81 8.82 9.18 -6.02
C ALA A 81 9.31 10.26 -7.00
N ALA A 82 10.19 9.93 -7.95
CA ALA A 82 10.65 10.87 -8.98
C ALA A 82 9.53 11.32 -9.92
N VAL A 83 8.56 10.44 -10.21
CA VAL A 83 7.38 10.74 -11.06
C VAL A 83 6.11 10.98 -10.25
N TYR A 84 6.15 10.69 -8.95
CA TYR A 84 5.06 10.97 -8.02
C TYR A 84 5.57 11.63 -6.74
N PRO A 85 5.91 12.94 -6.77
CA PRO A 85 6.54 13.64 -5.65
C PRO A 85 5.70 13.68 -4.35
N ALA A 86 4.38 13.50 -4.45
CA ALA A 86 3.50 13.44 -3.29
C ALA A 86 3.59 12.10 -2.52
N LEU A 87 4.06 11.03 -3.17
CA LEU A 87 4.08 9.69 -2.59
C LEU A 87 4.81 9.63 -1.23
N PRO A 88 6.05 10.13 -1.06
CA PRO A 88 6.74 10.07 0.22
C PRO A 88 5.99 10.82 1.32
N ARG A 89 5.40 11.98 0.99
CA ARG A 89 4.66 12.82 1.96
C ARG A 89 3.36 12.16 2.40
N LEU A 90 2.60 11.59 1.47
CA LEU A 90 1.37 10.85 1.77
C LEU A 90 1.65 9.63 2.64
N VAL A 91 2.65 8.81 2.29
CA VAL A 91 3.03 7.61 3.05
C VAL A 91 3.52 7.98 4.45
N GLN A 92 4.35 9.01 4.57
CA GLN A 92 4.87 9.46 5.86
C GLN A 92 3.76 10.01 6.76
N ALA A 93 2.89 10.88 6.22
CA ALA A 93 1.78 11.45 6.97
C ALA A 93 0.81 10.37 7.49
N ALA A 94 0.52 9.35 6.70
CA ALA A 94 -0.29 8.22 7.14
C ALA A 94 0.36 7.45 8.31
N ARG A 95 1.68 7.22 8.25
CA ARG A 95 2.42 6.54 9.33
C ARG A 95 2.43 7.36 10.61
N GLU A 96 2.66 8.66 10.50
CA GLU A 96 2.62 9.61 11.63
C GLU A 96 1.23 9.73 12.25
N ALA A 97 0.18 9.63 11.44
CA ALA A 97 -1.21 9.57 11.88
C ALA A 97 -1.60 8.23 12.54
N GLY A 98 -0.67 7.26 12.61
CA GLY A 98 -0.86 5.99 13.32
C GLY A 98 -1.31 4.82 12.45
N ALA A 99 -1.14 4.88 11.13
CA ALA A 99 -1.36 3.72 10.27
C ALA A 99 -0.46 2.54 10.69
N LEU A 100 -0.99 1.33 10.62
CA LEU A 100 -0.23 0.09 10.80
C LEU A 100 0.85 -0.04 9.74
N GLY A 101 0.57 0.42 8.52
CA GLY A 101 1.49 0.48 7.40
C GLY A 101 0.88 1.38 6.32
N ALA A 102 1.73 1.88 5.43
CA ALA A 102 1.31 2.68 4.28
C ALA A 102 2.33 2.53 3.15
N CYS A 103 1.83 2.47 1.92
CA CYS A 103 2.61 2.35 0.70
C CYS A 103 1.80 2.79 -0.54
N LEU A 104 2.45 2.81 -1.69
CA LEU A 104 1.82 2.93 -3.00
C LEU A 104 0.97 1.68 -3.30
N SER A 105 -0.28 1.88 -3.71
CA SER A 105 -1.15 0.79 -4.14
C SER A 105 -0.80 0.39 -5.58
N GLY A 106 -0.19 -0.78 -5.76
CA GLY A 106 0.18 -1.29 -7.08
C GLY A 106 1.21 -0.40 -7.78
N SER A 107 0.89 0.07 -8.99
CA SER A 107 1.71 1.09 -9.68
C SER A 107 1.34 2.53 -9.30
N GLY A 108 0.34 2.75 -8.46
CA GLY A 108 -0.21 4.08 -8.20
C GLY A 108 -1.27 4.50 -9.22
N SER A 109 -1.81 5.71 -9.09
CA SER A 109 -1.42 6.80 -8.16
C SER A 109 -2.02 6.69 -6.74
N THR A 110 -2.89 5.72 -6.49
CA THR A 110 -3.48 5.50 -5.17
C THR A 110 -2.42 5.21 -4.11
N VAL A 111 -2.53 5.87 -2.95
CA VAL A 111 -1.78 5.51 -1.73
C VAL A 111 -2.70 4.71 -0.82
N ILE A 112 -2.20 3.59 -0.33
CA ILE A 112 -2.92 2.69 0.58
C ILE A 112 -2.30 2.75 1.96
N ALA A 113 -3.15 2.83 2.98
CA ALA A 113 -2.78 2.71 4.38
C ALA A 113 -3.67 1.68 5.08
N PHE A 114 -3.19 1.15 6.20
CA PHE A 114 -3.85 0.10 6.96
C PHE A 114 -4.09 0.55 8.41
N GLY A 115 -5.24 0.18 8.99
CA GLY A 115 -5.58 0.52 10.37
C GLY A 115 -6.61 -0.44 10.97
N GLU A 116 -6.81 -0.36 12.27
CA GLU A 116 -7.74 -1.24 13.02
C GLU A 116 -8.75 -0.45 13.88
N SER A 117 -8.42 0.78 14.29
CA SER A 117 -9.30 1.60 15.14
C SER A 117 -9.97 2.72 14.35
N VAL A 118 -11.26 2.98 14.59
CA VAL A 118 -12.02 4.06 13.93
C VAL A 118 -11.28 5.40 14.03
N ARG A 119 -10.77 5.74 15.22
CA ARG A 119 -9.98 6.95 15.45
C ARG A 119 -8.75 7.02 14.54
N GLY A 120 -8.01 5.93 14.42
CA GLY A 120 -6.86 5.86 13.53
C GLY A 120 -7.23 6.08 12.06
N LEU A 121 -8.37 5.53 11.60
CA LEU A 121 -8.82 5.72 10.21
C LEU A 121 -9.09 7.20 9.92
N THR A 122 -9.79 7.90 10.81
CA THR A 122 -10.12 9.33 10.66
C THR A 122 -8.88 10.22 10.70
N LEU A 123 -7.88 9.88 11.53
CA LEU A 123 -6.61 10.61 11.57
C LEU A 123 -5.82 10.43 10.26
N VAL A 124 -5.76 9.20 9.73
CA VAL A 124 -5.08 8.91 8.46
C VAL A 124 -5.79 9.60 7.28
N GLU A 125 -7.12 9.57 7.25
CA GLU A 125 -7.92 10.31 6.26
C GLU A 125 -7.61 11.82 6.30
N SER A 126 -7.66 12.43 7.49
CA SER A 126 -7.30 13.85 7.67
C SER A 126 -5.88 14.13 7.21
N ALA A 127 -4.93 13.25 7.50
CA ALA A 127 -3.53 13.40 7.10
C ALA A 127 -3.36 13.34 5.57
N PHE A 128 -4.04 12.42 4.89
CA PHE A 128 -4.06 12.39 3.42
C PHE A 128 -4.64 13.67 2.84
N MET A 129 -5.79 14.13 3.34
CA MET A 129 -6.43 15.35 2.83
C MET A 129 -5.58 16.60 3.08
N ALA A 130 -4.86 16.68 4.20
CA ALA A 130 -3.94 17.79 4.48
C ALA A 130 -2.77 17.82 3.50
N VAL A 131 -2.12 16.67 3.24
CA VAL A 131 -1.04 16.59 2.25
C VAL A 131 -1.56 16.87 0.84
N ALA A 132 -2.73 16.33 0.49
CA ALA A 132 -3.38 16.56 -0.80
C ALA A 132 -3.64 18.06 -1.04
N ALA A 133 -4.18 18.77 -0.05
CA ALA A 133 -4.42 20.21 -0.13
C ALA A 133 -3.12 21.01 -0.29
N ASP A 134 -2.10 20.71 0.53
CA ASP A 134 -0.80 21.39 0.48
C ASP A 134 -0.07 21.20 -0.87
N MET A 135 -0.27 20.04 -1.49
CA MET A 135 0.37 19.70 -2.77
C MET A 135 -0.49 20.03 -3.99
N GLY A 136 -1.68 20.61 -3.81
CA GLY A 136 -2.61 20.87 -4.91
C GLY A 136 -3.01 19.60 -5.66
N LEU A 137 -3.12 18.47 -4.94
CA LEU A 137 -3.43 17.15 -5.48
C LEU A 137 -4.86 16.75 -5.10
N PRO A 138 -5.89 17.16 -5.86
CA PRO A 138 -7.27 16.77 -5.57
C PRO A 138 -7.42 15.24 -5.61
N GLY A 139 -8.37 14.73 -4.83
CA GLY A 139 -8.61 13.30 -4.70
C GLY A 139 -9.65 12.97 -3.64
N VAL A 140 -9.96 11.69 -3.54
CA VAL A 140 -10.95 11.15 -2.60
C VAL A 140 -10.33 10.11 -1.68
N VAL A 141 -10.79 10.08 -0.43
CA VAL A 141 -10.42 9.02 0.52
C VAL A 141 -11.55 8.00 0.63
N HIS A 142 -11.20 6.72 0.55
CA HIS A 142 -12.11 5.61 0.80
C HIS A 142 -11.62 4.77 1.97
N ILE A 143 -12.50 4.51 2.94
CA ILE A 143 -12.24 3.55 4.01
C ILE A 143 -13.02 2.27 3.70
N VAL A 144 -12.29 1.18 3.47
CA VAL A 144 -12.85 -0.10 3.02
C VAL A 144 -12.37 -1.26 3.88
N ARG A 145 -13.03 -2.42 3.70
CA ARG A 145 -12.63 -3.69 4.32
C ARG A 145 -12.03 -4.61 3.25
N PRO A 146 -10.90 -5.27 3.52
CA PRO A 146 -10.43 -6.36 2.67
C PRO A 146 -11.46 -7.49 2.66
N ARG A 147 -11.60 -8.16 1.53
CA ARG A 147 -12.50 -9.32 1.37
C ARG A 147 -11.65 -10.58 1.14
N ASN A 148 -11.95 -11.62 1.91
CA ASN A 148 -11.40 -12.96 1.69
C ASN A 148 -12.20 -13.74 0.61
N ALA A 149 -13.20 -13.11 0.01
CA ALA A 149 -13.92 -13.64 -1.16
C ALA A 149 -13.46 -12.88 -2.42
N GLY A 150 -13.24 -13.63 -3.50
CA GLY A 150 -12.93 -13.09 -4.82
C GLY A 150 -14.19 -12.67 -5.59
N ALA A 151 -14.16 -12.85 -6.90
CA ALA A 151 -15.33 -12.60 -7.75
C ALA A 151 -16.52 -13.49 -7.33
N VAL A 152 -17.71 -12.89 -7.34
CA VAL A 152 -18.99 -13.57 -7.08
C VAL A 152 -19.96 -13.24 -8.21
N VAL A 153 -20.76 -14.21 -8.62
CA VAL A 153 -21.84 -13.99 -9.60
C VAL A 153 -23.01 -13.36 -8.85
N LEU A 154 -23.44 -12.18 -9.29
CA LEU A 154 -24.64 -11.53 -8.79
C LEU A 154 -25.80 -11.90 -9.73
N GLU A 155 -26.88 -12.44 -9.18
CA GLU A 155 -28.12 -12.55 -9.94
C GLU A 155 -28.65 -11.13 -10.19
N ALA A 156 -28.93 -10.81 -11.45
CA ALA A 156 -29.57 -9.56 -11.79
C ALA A 156 -30.96 -9.52 -11.13
N ARG A 157 -31.21 -8.49 -10.34
CA ARG A 157 -32.55 -8.18 -9.83
C ARG A 157 -33.39 -7.53 -10.92
#